data_AF-A0A5C7LEA6-F1
#
_entry.id   AF-A0A5C7LEA6-F1
#
_cell.length_a   1.000
_cell.length_b   1.000
_cell.length_c   1.000
_cell.angle_alpha   90.00
_cell.angle_beta   90.00
_cell.angle_gamma   90.00
#
_symmetry.space_group_name_H-M   'P 1'
#
loop_
_entity.id
_entity.type
_entity.pdbx_description
1 polymer ?
#
loop_
_entity_poly.entity_id
_entity_poly.type
_entity_poly.pdbx_seq_one_letter_code
_entity_poly.pdbx_strand_id
1 'polypeptide(L)'
;MMSQVAFRLPNHHRYSETQQELLDMLSDGRPHGKAEVKKVLCDPQAKDPVPGSHIRALRNAMTTNDPGYTVITQIGIYRKISYILVRLVNTDSE
;
A
#
# COMPACT_ATOMS: atom_id res chain seq x y z
N MET A 1 -10.54 2.33 -24.02
CA MET A 1 -9.65 1.75 -22.99
C MET A 1 -9.35 2.84 -21.99
N MET A 2 -9.93 2.80 -20.79
CA MET A 2 -9.55 3.74 -19.74
C MET A 2 -8.13 3.36 -19.29
N SER A 3 -7.17 4.25 -19.53
CA SER A 3 -5.80 4.11 -19.01
C SER A 3 -5.90 3.99 -17.49
N GLN A 4 -5.59 2.82 -16.95
CA GLN A 4 -5.48 2.59 -15.52
C GLN A 4 -4.36 3.50 -15.02
N VAL A 5 -4.70 4.62 -14.38
CA VAL A 5 -3.70 5.59 -13.90
C VAL A 5 -2.99 4.94 -12.72
N ALA A 6 -1.80 4.41 -12.96
CA ALA A 6 -0.92 3.96 -11.90
C ALA A 6 -0.54 5.17 -11.03
N PHE A 7 -0.64 5.02 -9.71
CA PHE A 7 -0.14 6.00 -8.76
C PHE A 7 1.37 6.15 -8.95
N ARG A 8 1.85 7.39 -9.11
CA ARG A 8 3.28 7.71 -9.11
C ARG A 8 3.59 8.53 -7.87
N LEU A 9 4.30 7.92 -6.92
CA LEU A 9 4.70 8.58 -5.67
C LEU A 9 6.03 9.32 -5.87
N PRO A 10 6.13 10.62 -5.53
CA PRO A 10 7.31 11.43 -5.79
C PRO A 10 8.55 11.02 -4.96
N ASN A 11 8.36 10.45 -3.76
CA ASN A 11 9.47 10.10 -2.86
C ASN A 11 9.71 8.58 -2.75
N HIS A 12 9.39 7.81 -3.79
CA HIS A 12 9.48 6.34 -3.79
C HIS A 12 10.86 5.80 -3.36
N HIS A 13 11.96 6.49 -3.70
CA HIS A 13 13.32 6.10 -3.32
C HIS A 13 13.64 6.23 -1.81
N ARG A 14 12.79 6.89 -1.01
CA ARG A 14 12.99 7.08 0.44
C ARG A 14 12.48 5.92 1.30
N TYR A 15 11.84 4.94 0.69
CA TYR A 15 11.27 3.78 1.37
C TYR A 15 12.28 2.64 1.43
N SER A 16 12.14 1.72 2.38
CA SER A 16 12.94 0.50 2.40
C SER A 16 12.63 -0.37 1.18
N GLU A 17 13.51 -1.31 0.81
CA GLU A 17 13.29 -2.23 -0.32
C GLU A 17 11.93 -2.92 -0.27
N THR A 18 11.59 -3.57 0.85
CA THR A 18 10.26 -4.19 1.05
C THR A 18 9.11 -3.19 0.93
N GLN A 19 9.29 -1.93 1.32
CA GLN A 19 8.25 -0.91 1.20
C GLN A 19 8.10 -0.46 -0.25
N GLN A 20 9.20 -0.34 -1.00
CA GLN A 20 9.18 -0.04 -2.44
C GLN A 20 8.43 -1.12 -3.22
N GLU A 21 8.72 -2.40 -2.97
CA GLU A 21 8.01 -3.50 -3.63
C GLU A 21 6.51 -3.52 -3.30
N LEU A 22 6.14 -3.22 -2.04
CA LEU A 22 4.74 -3.08 -1.66
C LEU A 22 4.06 -1.91 -2.39
N LEU A 23 4.76 -0.79 -2.52
CA LEU A 23 4.27 0.37 -3.26
C LEU A 23 4.11 0.06 -4.74
N ASP A 24 5.04 -0.66 -5.36
CA ASP A 24 4.96 -1.08 -6.76
C ASP A 24 3.72 -1.92 -7.01
N MET A 25 3.45 -2.90 -6.13
CA MET A 25 2.24 -3.71 -6.19
C MET A 25 0.98 -2.86 -6.04
N LEU A 26 0.93 -1.97 -5.03
CA LEU A 26 -0.27 -1.17 -4.69
C LEU A 26 -0.51 0.00 -5.65
N SER A 27 0.49 0.40 -6.42
CA SER A 27 0.42 1.56 -7.32
C SER A 27 -0.47 1.34 -8.53
N ASP A 28 -0.90 0.10 -8.80
CA ASP A 28 -1.88 -0.19 -9.87
C ASP A 28 -3.31 0.30 -9.56
N GLY A 29 -3.53 0.84 -8.35
CA GLY A 29 -4.78 1.43 -7.89
C GLY A 29 -5.90 0.42 -7.61
N ARG A 30 -5.57 -0.89 -7.56
CA ARG A 30 -6.54 -1.94 -7.23
C ARG A 30 -6.38 -2.40 -5.78
N PRO A 31 -7.43 -2.98 -5.17
CA PRO A 31 -7.30 -3.64 -3.88
C PRO A 31 -6.54 -4.96 -4.00
N HIS A 32 -5.50 -5.14 -3.18
CA HIS A 32 -4.70 -6.36 -3.10
C HIS A 32 -5.00 -7.13 -1.83
N GLY A 33 -5.22 -8.44 -1.95
CA GLY A 33 -5.54 -9.31 -0.81
C GLY A 33 -4.33 -9.61 0.06
N LYS A 34 -4.60 -10.12 1.28
CA LYS A 34 -3.54 -10.56 2.21
C LYS A 34 -2.55 -11.55 1.59
N ALA A 35 -3.02 -12.46 0.74
CA ALA A 35 -2.18 -13.46 0.09
C ALA A 35 -1.23 -12.85 -0.96
N GLU A 36 -1.67 -11.81 -1.66
CA GLU A 36 -0.85 -11.10 -2.66
C GLU A 36 0.24 -10.28 -1.96
N VAL A 37 -0.13 -9.55 -0.91
CA VAL A 37 0.85 -8.84 -0.05
C VAL A 37 1.89 -9.81 0.52
N LYS A 38 1.48 -11.00 0.97
CA LYS A 38 2.42 -12.00 1.47
C LYS A 38 3.46 -12.44 0.43
N LYS A 39 3.11 -12.46 -0.86
CA LYS A 39 4.06 -12.82 -1.93
C LYS A 39 5.12 -11.74 -2.14
N VAL A 40 4.80 -10.48 -1.84
CA VAL A 40 5.77 -9.38 -1.89
C VAL A 40 6.68 -9.43 -0.68
N LEU A 41 6.14 -9.77 0.49
CA LEU A 41 6.89 -9.89 1.74
C LEU A 41 7.77 -11.14 1.83
N CYS A 42 8.31 -11.69 0.72
CA CYS A 42 9.09 -12.93 0.69
C CYS A 42 10.41 -12.81 1.48
N ASP A 43 10.31 -12.86 2.80
CA ASP A 43 11.38 -13.23 3.71
C ASP A 43 11.29 -14.75 3.95
N PRO A 44 12.19 -15.56 3.35
CA PRO A 44 12.19 -17.01 3.53
C PRO A 44 12.46 -17.46 4.97
N GLN A 45 12.82 -16.56 5.90
CA GLN A 45 13.03 -16.84 7.32
C GLN A 45 11.88 -16.37 8.22
N ALA A 46 10.96 -15.53 7.73
CA ALA A 46 9.84 -15.03 8.51
C ALA A 46 8.76 -16.12 8.65
N LYS A 47 8.55 -16.63 9.87
CA LYS A 47 7.64 -17.75 10.18
C LYS A 47 6.18 -17.57 9.74
N ASP A 48 5.75 -16.35 9.46
CA ASP A 48 4.59 -16.02 8.63
C ASP A 48 4.60 -14.48 8.53
N PRO A 49 5.00 -13.84 7.41
CA PRO A 49 5.06 -12.38 7.35
C PRO A 49 3.66 -11.83 7.64
N VAL A 50 3.55 -11.02 8.71
CA VAL A 50 2.27 -10.47 9.18
C VAL A 50 1.96 -9.23 8.32
N PRO A 51 1.09 -9.32 7.31
CA PRO A 51 0.96 -8.25 6.30
C PRO A 51 0.48 -6.95 6.93
N GLY A 52 -0.34 -7.04 7.98
CA GLY A 52 -0.80 -5.87 8.73
C GLY A 52 0.33 -5.07 9.39
N SER A 53 1.43 -5.70 9.80
CA SER A 53 2.58 -5.01 10.39
C SER A 53 3.34 -4.20 9.33
N HIS A 54 3.64 -4.83 8.19
CA HIS A 54 4.32 -4.16 7.08
C HIS A 54 3.48 -3.04 6.46
N ILE A 55 2.16 -3.25 6.30
CA ILE A 55 1.26 -2.19 5.84
C ILE A 55 1.20 -1.03 6.85
N ARG A 56 1.22 -1.31 8.16
CA ARG A 56 1.28 -0.26 9.19
C ARG A 56 2.60 0.51 9.12
N ALA A 57 3.73 -0.19 9.00
CA ALA A 57 5.04 0.43 8.86
C ALA A 57 5.13 1.30 7.60
N LEU A 58 4.58 0.80 6.48
CA LEU A 58 4.47 1.55 5.23
C LEU A 58 3.62 2.82 5.41
N ARG A 59 2.43 2.74 6.02
CA ARG A 59 1.60 3.92 6.31
C ARG A 59 2.35 4.98 7.10
N ASN A 60 3.07 4.57 8.15
CA ASN A 60 3.86 5.49 8.97
C ASN A 60 4.94 6.17 8.11
N ALA A 61 5.66 5.43 7.28
CA ALA A 61 6.64 6.01 6.36
C ALA A 61 6.00 6.99 5.37
N MET A 62 4.80 6.67 4.85
CA MET A 62 4.05 7.56 3.96
C MET A 62 3.62 8.86 4.64
N THR A 63 3.26 8.85 5.92
CA THR A 63 2.94 10.10 6.64
C THR A 63 4.11 11.09 6.68
N THR A 64 5.34 10.59 6.62
CA THR A 64 6.55 11.42 6.60
C THR A 64 6.98 11.77 5.17
N ASN A 65 6.95 10.79 4.26
CA ASN A 65 7.52 10.93 2.93
C ASN A 65 6.53 11.45 1.89
N ASP A 66 5.24 11.07 1.97
CA ASP A 66 4.22 11.39 0.98
C ASP A 66 2.85 11.62 1.67
N PRO A 67 2.69 12.69 2.47
CA PRO A 67 1.50 12.89 3.31
C PRO A 67 0.19 13.05 2.51
N GLY A 68 0.26 13.29 1.20
CA GLY A 68 -0.90 13.30 0.30
C GLY A 68 -1.40 11.92 -0.12
N TYR A 69 -0.79 10.83 0.35
CA TYR A 69 -1.14 9.46 -0.01
C TYR A 69 -1.13 8.55 1.20
N THR A 70 -1.96 7.50 1.17
CA THR A 70 -1.90 6.45 2.19
C THR A 70 -2.43 5.13 1.65
N VAL A 71 -2.10 4.04 2.33
CA VAL A 71 -2.73 2.73 2.07
C VAL A 71 -3.90 2.58 3.01
N ILE A 72 -5.11 2.26 2.53
CA ILE A 72 -6.25 1.94 3.40
C ILE A 72 -6.48 0.43 3.48
N THR A 73 -7.14 -0.02 4.55
CA THR A 73 -7.61 -1.41 4.69
C THR A 73 -9.09 -1.44 4.35
N GLN A 74 -9.47 -2.21 3.35
CA GLN A 74 -10.87 -2.47 3.02
C GLN A 74 -11.28 -3.83 3.59
N ILE A 75 -12.48 -3.91 4.13
CA ILE A 75 -13.10 -5.15 4.60
C ILE A 75 -14.31 -5.41 3.70
N GLY A 76 -14.17 -6.34 2.76
CA GLY A 76 -15.22 -6.72 1.85
C GLY A 76 -16.23 -7.70 2.45
N ILE A 77 -17.20 -8.09 1.62
CA ILE A 77 -18.19 -9.13 1.95
C ILE A 77 -17.44 -10.42 2.34
N TYR A 78 -17.93 -11.13 3.37
CA TYR A 78 -17.27 -12.30 3.98
C TYR A 78 -15.95 -11.99 4.73
N ARG A 79 -15.76 -10.76 5.22
CA ARG A 79 -14.56 -10.35 5.98
C ARG A 79 -13.24 -10.50 5.21
N LYS A 80 -13.28 -10.45 3.87
CA LYS A 80 -12.08 -10.44 3.05
C LYS A 80 -11.36 -9.10 3.22
N ILE A 81 -10.10 -9.15 3.66
CA ILE A 81 -9.26 -7.97 3.84
C ILE A 81 -8.47 -7.71 2.57
N SER A 82 -8.53 -6.47 2.08
CA SER A 82 -7.69 -5.96 0.99
C SER A 82 -7.05 -4.63 1.36
N TYR A 83 -5.99 -4.29 0.64
CA TYR A 83 -5.21 -3.06 0.82
C TYR A 83 -5.14 -2.30 -0.50
N ILE A 84 -5.34 -0.99 -0.47
CA ILE A 84 -5.33 -0.14 -1.67
C ILE A 84 -4.64 1.18 -1.34
N LEU A 85 -3.78 1.63 -2.24
CA LEU A 85 -3.17 2.96 -2.20
C LEU A 85 -4.18 4.00 -2.68
N VAL A 86 -4.34 5.07 -1.93
CA VAL A 86 -5.25 6.18 -2.26
C VAL A 86 -4.53 7.51 -2.13
N ARG A 87 -4.99 8.50 -2.90
CA ARG A 87 -4.65 9.90 -2.70
C ARG A 87 -5.59 10.49 -1.66
N LEU A 88 -5.04 11.15 -0.65
CA LEU A 88 -5.79 11.94 0.30
C LEU A 88 -6.15 13.27 -0.37
N VAL A 89 -7.44 13.56 -0.44
CA VAL A 89 -7.95 14.86 -0.87
C VAL A 89 -8.29 15.60 0.41
N ASN A 90 -7.53 16.64 0.74
CA ASN A 90 -7.95 17.55 1.81
C ASN A 90 -9.25 18.22 1.34
N THR A 91 -10.34 17.99 2.07
CA THR A 91 -11.64 18.62 1.81
C THR A 91 -11.74 20.05 2.34
N ASP A 92 -10.61 20.71 2.64
CA ASP A 92 -10.55 22.11 3.07
C ASP A 92 -10.13 23.03 1.92
N SER A 93 -10.73 22.84 0.75
CA SER A 93 -10.60 23.74 -0.39
C SER A 93 -11.99 24.10 -0.90
N GLU A 94 -12.74 24.79 -0.03
CA GLU A 94 -13.78 25.74 -0.44
C GLU A 94 -13.29 27.16 -0.15
#